data_AF-A0A838TCB2-F1
#
_entry.id   AF-A0A838TCB2-F1
#
_cell.length_a   1.000
_cell.length_b   1.000
_cell.length_c   1.000
_cell.angle_alpha   90.00
_cell.angle_beta   90.00
_cell.angle_gamma   90.00
#
_symmetry.space_group_name_H-M   'P 1'
#
loop_
_entity.id
_entity.type
_entity.pdbx_description
1 polymer ?
#
loop_
_entity_poly.entity_id
_entity_poly.type
_entity_poly.pdbx_seq_one_letter_code
_entity_poly.pdbx_strand_id
1 'polypeptide(L)' 'MNFGREHYVKQTWFFTIYARLGHTLAVIAGLRLDTADFLNGGNTGPRWHADLRDTRGYAARHPSGM' A
#
# COMPACT_ATOMS: atom_id res chain seq x y z
N MET A 1 3.41 -16.78 8.61
CA MET A 1 3.07 -15.47 9.19
C MET A 1 1.55 -15.31 9.16
N ASN A 2 0.91 -15.23 10.33
CA ASN A 2 -0.55 -15.09 10.44
C ASN A 2 -0.93 -13.61 10.41
N PHE A 3 -1.58 -13.16 9.33
CA PHE A 3 -2.10 -11.79 9.21
C PHE A 3 -3.58 -11.78 9.61
N GLY A 4 -3.86 -11.41 10.86
CA GLY A 4 -5.21 -11.22 11.38
C GLY A 4 -5.47 -9.76 11.75
N ARG A 5 -6.69 -9.30 11.38
CA ARG A 5 -7.48 -8.14 11.86
C ARG A 5 -7.82 -7.06 10.81
N GLU A 6 -8.85 -7.42 10.03
CA GLU A 6 -10.04 -6.66 9.61
C GLU A 6 -9.96 -5.34 8.84
N HIS A 7 -8.81 -4.68 8.73
CA HIS A 7 -8.66 -3.55 7.79
C HIS A 7 -7.37 -3.62 6.99
N TYR A 8 -6.63 -4.70 7.17
CA TYR A 8 -5.56 -5.09 6.29
C TYR A 8 -6.14 -5.94 5.17
N VAL A 9 -6.13 -5.44 3.92
CA VAL A 9 -6.45 -6.30 2.78
C VAL A 9 -5.43 -7.43 2.80
N LYS A 10 -5.91 -8.66 3.06
CA LYS A 10 -5.10 -9.86 2.91
C LYS A 10 -4.54 -9.82 1.48
N GLN A 11 -3.24 -9.60 1.33
CA GLN A 11 -2.64 -9.50 0.01
C GLN A 11 -2.68 -10.87 -0.65
N THR A 12 -3.63 -11.04 -1.55
CA THR A 12 -3.75 -12.24 -2.39
C THR A 12 -3.06 -12.05 -3.73
N TRP A 13 -2.94 -10.80 -4.20
CA TRP A 13 -2.31 -10.44 -5.46
C TRP A 13 -0.86 -10.05 -5.27
N PHE A 14 0.01 -10.50 -6.18
CA PHE A 14 1.43 -10.15 -6.18
C PHE A 14 1.65 -8.64 -6.36
N PHE A 15 0.80 -7.97 -7.14
CA PHE A 15 0.88 -6.54 -7.42
C PHE A 15 -0.49 -5.87 -7.22
N THR A 16 -0.53 -4.79 -6.44
CA THR A 16 -1.74 -4.00 -6.22
C THR A 16 -1.41 -2.51 -6.19
N ILE A 17 -2.19 -1.70 -6.91
CA ILE A 17 -2.16 -0.23 -6.80
C ILE A 17 -3.35 0.21 -5.94
N TYR A 18 -3.07 1.03 -4.94
CA TYR A 18 -4.08 1.71 -4.14
C TYR A 18 -4.07 3.19 -4.50
N ALA A 19 -5.18 3.70 -5.02
CA ALA A 19 -5.29 5.09 -5.45
C ALA A 19 -6.49 5.80 -4.81
N ARG A 20 -6.29 7.05 -4.40
CA ARG A 20 -7.36 7.98 -4.01
C ARG A 20 -6.99 9.39 -4.46
N LEU A 21 -7.92 10.33 -4.32
CA LEU A 21 -7.61 11.73 -4.62
C LEU A 21 -6.45 12.22 -3.72
N GLY A 22 -5.38 12.69 -4.35
CA GLY A 22 -4.20 13.25 -3.66
C GLY A 22 -3.17 12.25 -3.15
N HIS A 23 -3.36 10.94 -3.31
CA HIS A 23 -2.33 9.96 -2.95
C HIS A 23 -2.45 8.62 -3.67
N THR A 24 -1.30 8.05 -4.02
CA THR A 24 -1.20 6.72 -4.62
C THR A 24 -0.02 5.96 -4.03
N LEU A 25 -0.21 4.67 -3.77
CA LEU A 25 0.84 3.76 -3.36
C LEU A 25 0.67 2.42 -4.10
N ALA A 26 1.76 1.67 -4.24
CA ALA A 26 1.75 0.34 -4.82
C ALA A 26 2.25 -0.67 -3.79
N VAL A 27 1.75 -1.91 -3.86
CA VAL A 27 2.28 -3.01 -3.06
C VAL A 27 2.65 -4.17 -3.98
N ILE A 28 3.89 -4.64 -3.84
CA ILE A 28 4.49 -5.69 -4.65
C ILE A 28 5.09 -6.73 -3.71
N ALA A 29 4.64 -7.98 -3.79
CA ALA A 29 5.14 -9.08 -2.96
C ALA A 29 5.14 -8.77 -1.45
N GLY A 30 4.17 -8.01 -0.95
CA GLY A 30 4.13 -7.57 0.46
C GLY A 30 4.85 -6.25 0.75
N LEU A 31 5.66 -5.71 -0.17
CA LEU A 31 6.42 -4.46 0.01
C LEU A 31 5.69 -3.26 -0.59
N ARG A 32 5.52 -2.21 0.21
CA ARG A 32 4.81 -1.00 -0.19
C ARG A 32 5.78 0.04 -0.75
N LEU A 33 5.56 0.50 -1.98
CA LEU A 33 6.17 1.72 -2.52
C LEU A 33 5.22 2.89 -2.26
N ASP A 34 5.69 3.87 -1.50
CA ASP A 34 4.90 5.01 -1.05
C ASP A 34 5.72 6.30 -1.11
N THR A 35 5.04 7.42 -1.35
CA THR A 35 5.60 8.78 -1.30
C THR A 35 5.07 9.60 -0.12
N ALA A 36 4.10 9.06 0.64
CA ALA A 36 3.47 9.74 1.76
C ALA A 36 4.48 10.01 2.87
N ASP A 37 4.29 11.15 3.55
CA ASP A 37 4.95 11.37 4.82
C ASP A 37 4.33 10.43 5.87
N PHE A 38 5.18 9.69 6.58
CA PHE A 38 4.74 9.00 7.79
C PHE A 38 4.86 9.98 8.95
N LEU A 39 3.75 10.64 9.24
CA LEU A 39 3.34 11.21 10.53
C LEU A 39 4.10 12.43 11.08
N ASN A 40 5.32 12.78 10.63
CA ASN A 40 6.08 13.90 11.22
C ASN A 40 6.96 14.68 10.22
N GLY A 41 6.54 14.85 8.97
CA GLY A 41 7.13 15.84 8.04
C GLY A 41 8.62 15.69 7.64
N GLY A 42 9.34 14.68 8.11
CA GLY A 42 10.79 14.55 7.91
C GLY A 42 11.23 13.56 6.84
N ASN A 43 10.33 12.72 6.32
CA ASN A 43 10.66 11.61 5.42
C ASN A 43 9.74 11.59 4.19
N THR A 44 9.70 12.71 3.47
CA THR A 44 8.96 12.85 2.22
C THR A 44 9.75 12.24 1.06
N GLY A 45 9.08 11.48 0.19
CA GLY A 45 9.67 10.98 -1.05
C GLY A 45 9.53 9.47 -1.28
N PRO A 46 9.84 8.99 -2.50
CA PRO A 46 9.57 7.61 -2.91
C PRO A 46 10.44 6.61 -2.16
N ARG A 47 9.83 5.63 -1.48
CA ARG A 47 10.57 4.60 -0.77
C ARG A 47 9.80 3.30 -0.57
N TRP A 48 10.55 2.24 -0.35
CA TRP A 48 10.02 0.93 0.00
C TRP A 48 9.80 0.82 1.51
N HIS A 49 8.67 0.23 1.86
CA HIS A 49 8.20 0.03 3.21
C HIS A 49 7.84 -1.45 3.39
N ALA A 50 8.40 -2.07 4.43
CA ALA A 50 7.97 -3.40 4.86
C ALA A 50 6.69 -3.33 5.70
N ASP A 51 6.38 -2.15 6.22
CA ASP A 51 5.15 -1.89 6.95
C ASP A 51 3.96 -1.66 6.01
N LEU A 52 2.82 -1.94 6.59
CA LEU A 52 1.57 -2.16 5.94
C LEU A 52 0.66 -0.98 6.31
N ARG A 53 0.10 -0.27 5.32
CA ARG A 53 -0.70 0.96 5.53
C ARG A 53 -2.19 0.65 5.61
N ASP A 54 -2.95 1.43 6.39
CA ASP A 54 -4.40 1.48 6.26
C ASP A 54 -4.77 2.00 4.86
N THR A 55 -5.48 1.16 4.10
CA THR A 55 -5.93 1.46 2.73
C THR A 55 -7.40 1.86 2.65
N ARG A 56 -8.05 2.17 3.78
CA ARG A 56 -9.41 2.73 3.78
C ARG A 56 -9.49 3.98 2.90
N GLY A 57 -10.51 4.01 2.04
CA GLY A 57 -10.74 5.10 1.09
C GLY A 57 -9.86 5.07 -0.17
N TYR A 58 -9.01 4.06 -0.33
CA TYR A 58 -8.31 3.81 -1.60
C TYR A 58 -9.08 2.81 -2.46
N ALA A 59 -9.12 3.07 -3.76
CA ALA A 59 -9.53 2.08 -4.74
C ALA A 59 -8.35 1.13 -5.00
N ALA A 60 -8.55 -0.16 -4.77
CA ALA A 60 -7.58 -1.20 -5.11
C ALA A 60 -7.72 -1.60 -6.59
N ARG A 61 -6.60 -1.65 -7.31
CA ARG A 61 -6.52 -2.10 -8.71
C ARG A 61 -5.43 -3.14 -8.86
N HIS A 62 -5.75 -4.22 -9.55
CA HIS A 62 -4.83 -5.30 -9.90
C HIS A 62 -4.69 -5.32 -11.43
N PRO A 63 -3.48 -5.19 -12.00
CA PRO A 63 -3.28 -5.29 -13.44
C PRO A 63 -3.69 -6.67 -13.93
N SER A 64 -4.48 -6.72 -15.00
CA SER A 64 -4.91 -7.98 -15.63
C SER A 64 -3.71 -8.70 -16.26
N GLY A 65 -3.61 -10.02 -16.06
CA GLY A 65 -2.55 -10.84 -16.66
C GLY A 65 -1.23 -10.85 -15.89
N MET A 66 -1.26 -10.41 -14.63
CA MET A 66 -0.19 -10.62 -13.64
C MET A 66 -0.53 -11.74 -12.66
#